data_AF-A0A530K605-F1
#
_entry.id   AF-A0A530K605-F1
#
_cell.length_a   1.000
_cell.length_b   1.000
_cell.length_c   1.000
_cell.angle_alpha   90.00
_cell.angle_beta   90.00
_cell.angle_gamma   90.00
#
_symmetry.space_group_name_H-M   'P 1'
#
loop_
_entity.id
_entity.type
_entity.pdbx_description
1 polymer ?
#
loop_
_entity_poly.entity_id
_entity_poly.type
_entity_poly.pdbx_seq_one_letter_code
_entity_poly.pdbx_strand_id
1 'polypeptide(L)'
;TKPADATKPADKAADTAKPAAEGEKPALVLSQVFVKPGRRNQGMVEIVEGLKAGDEVVTTGQNRLFNGMSVAVDNTIDPNKSANKQADQQ
;
A
#
# COMPACT_ATOMS: atom_id res chain seq x y z
N THR A 1 35.18 8.11 31.77
CA THR A 1 33.92 8.05 32.55
C THR A 1 32.76 8.32 31.61
N LYS A 2 31.90 7.31 31.38
CA LYS A 2 30.50 7.53 30.98
C LYS A 2 29.70 7.88 32.25
N PRO A 3 28.62 8.66 32.18
CA PRO A 3 27.26 8.13 31.92
C PRO A 3 26.50 9.04 30.91
N ALA A 4 25.57 8.62 30.03
CA ALA A 4 24.46 7.68 30.11
C ALA A 4 23.38 8.02 31.14
N ASP A 5 22.49 8.93 30.77
CA ASP A 5 21.07 8.98 31.15
C ASP A 5 20.35 9.56 29.91
N ALA A 6 19.22 9.07 29.41
CA ALA A 6 18.16 8.38 30.12
C ALA A 6 17.39 7.38 29.23
N THR A 7 16.84 6.39 29.94
CA THR A 7 15.58 5.67 29.69
C THR A 7 15.57 4.44 28.76
N LYS A 8 15.82 3.30 29.41
CA LYS A 8 15.42 1.93 29.07
C LYS A 8 13.93 1.70 29.51
N PRO A 9 13.30 0.52 29.29
CA PRO A 9 12.21 0.25 28.34
C PRO A 9 10.90 -0.18 29.04
N ALA A 10 9.81 -0.39 28.30
CA ALA A 10 8.74 -1.28 28.79
C ALA A 10 7.98 -1.95 27.64
N ASP A 11 8.00 -3.27 27.70
CA ASP A 11 7.29 -4.28 26.91
C ASP A 11 5.75 -4.14 26.97
N LYS A 12 5.12 -4.37 25.81
CA LYS A 12 4.07 -5.39 25.57
C LYS A 12 2.78 -5.39 26.44
N ALA A 13 1.67 -4.96 25.83
CA ALA A 13 0.32 -5.57 25.87
C ALA A 13 -0.59 -4.72 24.97
N ALA A 14 -1.05 -5.18 23.81
CA ALA A 14 -2.25 -6.00 23.60
C ALA A 14 -3.53 -5.35 24.18
N ASP A 15 -4.30 -4.67 23.33
CA ASP A 15 -5.77 -4.60 23.41
C ASP A 15 -6.33 -4.32 21.99
N THR A 16 -6.63 -5.36 21.20
CA THR A 16 -7.99 -5.89 20.96
C THR A 16 -9.09 -4.85 20.77
N ALA A 17 -9.32 -4.46 19.50
CA ALA A 17 -10.65 -4.01 19.05
C ALA A 17 -10.92 -4.51 17.61
N LYS A 18 -11.80 -5.51 17.52
CA LYS A 18 -12.50 -6.00 16.32
C LYS A 18 -13.97 -6.19 16.75
N PRO A 19 -15.01 -6.09 15.89
CA PRO A 19 -15.19 -5.35 14.63
C PRO A 19 -16.47 -4.47 14.63
N ALA A 20 -16.50 -3.40 13.83
CA ALA A 20 -17.77 -2.90 13.29
C ALA A 20 -17.99 -3.58 11.93
N ALA A 21 -19.08 -4.35 11.83
CA ALA A 21 -19.43 -5.12 10.66
C ALA A 21 -20.13 -4.24 9.60
N GLU A 22 -19.46 -4.05 8.46
CA GLU A 22 -20.10 -3.72 7.19
C GLU A 22 -19.46 -4.60 6.12
N GLY A 23 -20.19 -5.65 5.69
CA GLY A 23 -19.89 -6.45 4.51
C GLY A 23 -18.64 -7.31 4.63
N GLU A 24 -18.85 -8.62 4.67
CA GLU A 24 -17.85 -9.69 4.70
C GLU A 24 -16.97 -9.71 3.43
N LYS A 25 -16.13 -8.70 3.25
CA LYS A 25 -14.99 -8.72 2.34
C LYS A 25 -13.77 -9.05 3.19
N PRO A 26 -12.89 -9.96 2.77
CA PRO A 26 -11.66 -10.24 3.50
C PRO A 26 -10.94 -8.91 3.75
N ALA A 27 -10.59 -8.64 5.01
CA ALA A 27 -9.89 -7.42 5.37
C ALA A 27 -8.49 -7.48 4.75
N LEU A 28 -8.34 -6.88 3.56
CA LEU A 28 -7.02 -6.66 2.98
C LEU A 28 -6.31 -5.65 3.86
N VAL A 29 -5.14 -6.03 4.36
CA VAL A 29 -4.29 -5.15 5.14
C VAL A 29 -3.24 -4.58 4.20
N LEU A 30 -3.18 -3.25 4.14
CA LEU A 30 -2.22 -2.54 3.30
C LEU A 30 -0.79 -2.74 3.82
N SER A 31 0.15 -3.00 2.91
CA SER A 31 1.57 -2.92 3.18
C SER A 31 2.24 -1.87 2.29
N GLN A 32 3.01 -0.96 2.89
CA GLN A 32 3.82 -0.02 2.12
C GLN A 32 5.20 -0.63 1.84
N VAL A 33 5.55 -0.72 0.57
CA VAL A 33 6.82 -1.28 0.10
C VAL A 33 7.60 -0.23 -0.67
N PHE A 34 8.92 -0.18 -0.45
CA PHE A 34 9.82 0.64 -1.24
C PHE A 34 10.18 -0.08 -2.54
N VAL A 35 10.03 0.63 -3.65
CA VAL A 35 10.26 0.10 -4.99
C VAL A 35 11.34 0.90 -5.71
N LYS A 36 11.98 0.28 -6.69
CA LYS A 36 12.95 0.95 -7.58
C LYS A 36 12.26 1.34 -8.89
N PRO A 37 11.95 2.63 -9.10
CA PRO A 37 11.37 3.08 -10.36
C PRO A 37 12.40 3.08 -11.49
N GLY A 38 11.97 2.70 -12.69
CA GLY A 38 12.73 2.70 -13.93
C GLY A 38 12.29 3.82 -14.87
N ARG A 39 12.08 3.48 -16.14
CA ARG A 39 11.68 4.44 -17.17
C ARG A 39 10.26 4.93 -16.92
N ARG A 40 10.00 6.20 -17.28
CA ARG A 40 8.66 6.79 -17.28
C ARG A 40 8.27 7.14 -18.71
N ASN A 41 7.10 6.71 -19.14
CA ASN A 41 6.59 6.98 -20.48
C ASN A 41 5.07 7.09 -20.45
N GLN A 42 4.50 8.07 -21.15
CA GLN A 42 3.04 8.19 -21.35
C GLN A 42 2.20 8.06 -20.06
N GLY A 43 2.68 8.62 -18.94
CA GLY A 43 1.99 8.55 -17.64
C GLY A 43 2.15 7.22 -16.89
N MET A 44 2.90 6.26 -17.42
CA MET A 44 3.26 5.00 -16.79
C MET A 44 4.67 5.09 -16.18
N VAL A 45 4.89 4.33 -15.10
CA VAL A 45 6.19 4.19 -14.43
C VAL A 45 6.55 2.72 -14.38
N GLU A 46 7.71 2.37 -14.94
CA GLU A 46 8.28 1.04 -14.83
C GLU A 46 8.77 0.78 -13.40
N ILE A 47 8.51 -0.41 -12.86
CA ILE A 47 9.04 -0.86 -11.57
C ILE A 47 10.05 -1.98 -11.83
N VAL A 48 11.32 -1.71 -11.52
CA VAL A 48 12.42 -2.65 -11.79
C VAL A 48 12.56 -3.67 -10.66
N GLU A 49 12.38 -3.22 -9.41
CA GLU A 49 12.54 -4.05 -8.20
C GLU A 49 11.52 -3.62 -7.13
N GLY A 50 11.15 -4.55 -6.24
CA GLY A 50 10.35 -4.28 -5.04
C GLY A 50 8.90 -4.76 -5.06
N LEU A 51 8.43 -5.36 -6.16
CA LEU A 51 7.10 -5.99 -6.28
C LEU A 51 7.23 -7.41 -6.86
N LYS A 52 6.23 -8.25 -6.59
CA LYS A 52 6.12 -9.60 -7.14
C LYS A 52 4.89 -9.72 -8.04
N ALA A 53 4.93 -10.69 -8.95
CA ALA A 53 3.77 -11.02 -9.76
C ALA A 53 2.62 -11.50 -8.85
N GLY A 54 1.43 -10.93 -9.06
CA GLY A 54 0.26 -11.18 -8.23
C GLY A 54 0.05 -10.18 -7.09
N ASP A 55 0.99 -9.28 -6.84
CA ASP A 55 0.79 -8.18 -5.88
C ASP A 55 -0.24 -7.18 -6.42
N GLU A 56 -1.21 -6.80 -5.58
CA GLU A 56 -2.17 -5.75 -5.90
C GLU A 56 -1.65 -4.39 -5.44
N VAL A 57 -1.58 -3.43 -6.37
CA VAL A 57 -1.00 -2.11 -6.12
C VAL A 57 -2.08 -1.06 -6.11
N VAL A 58 -2.04 -0.19 -5.08
CA VAL A 58 -2.91 0.97 -5.00
C VAL A 58 -2.45 2.04 -5.98
N THR A 59 -3.34 2.44 -6.89
CA THR A 59 -3.09 3.50 -7.88
C THR A 59 -3.73 4.84 -7.51
N THR A 60 -4.70 4.83 -6.59
CA THR A 60 -5.49 6.02 -6.23
C THR A 60 -5.66 6.12 -4.71
N GLY A 61 -5.71 7.35 -4.18
CA GLY A 61 -6.00 7.59 -2.76
C GLY A 61 -4.82 7.39 -1.80
N GLN A 62 -3.61 7.13 -2.31
CA GLN A 62 -2.41 6.83 -1.51
C GLN A 62 -2.12 7.83 -0.38
N ASN A 63 -2.46 9.11 -0.57
CA ASN A 63 -2.19 10.18 0.40
C ASN A 63 -2.98 10.00 1.71
N ARG A 64 -4.06 9.21 1.68
CA ARG A 64 -4.90 8.92 2.85
C ARG A 64 -4.63 7.53 3.45
N LEU A 65 -3.70 6.76 2.88
CA LEU A 65 -3.42 5.41 3.33
C LEU A 65 -2.12 5.35 4.15
N PHE A 66 -2.07 4.40 5.09
CA PHE A 66 -0.88 4.12 5.88
C PHE A 66 -0.71 2.61 6.08
N ASN A 67 0.50 2.20 6.40
CA ASN A 67 0.85 0.79 6.59
C ASN A 67 0.02 0.14 7.70
N GLY A 68 -0.51 -1.06 7.46
CA GLY A 68 -1.34 -1.80 8.42
C GLY A 68 -2.82 -1.41 8.44
N MET A 69 -3.25 -0.47 7.60
CA MET A 69 -4.66 -0.11 7.50
C MET A 69 -5.47 -1.19 6.78
N SER A 70 -6.65 -1.51 7.30
CA SER A 70 -7.62 -2.34 6.60
C SER A 70 -8.27 -1.55 5.47
N VAL A 71 -8.28 -2.10 4.27
CA VAL A 71 -8.82 -1.46 3.07
C VAL A 71 -9.81 -2.38 2.37
N ALA A 72 -10.82 -1.78 1.75
CA ALA A 72 -11.69 -2.45 0.80
C ALA A 72 -11.27 -2.04 -0.62
N VAL A 73 -11.14 -3.01 -1.51
CA VAL A 73 -10.85 -2.77 -2.92
C VAL A 73 -12.15 -2.40 -3.64
N ASP A 74 -12.15 -1.25 -4.30
CA ASP A 74 -13.22 -0.81 -5.20
C ASP A 74 -12.62 -0.39 -6.55
N ASN A 75 -12.73 -1.30 -7.51
CA ASN A 75 -12.27 -1.11 -8.89
C ASN A 75 -13.41 -0.73 -9.84
N THR A 76 -14.55 -0.25 -9.33
CA THR A 76 -15.65 0.24 -10.19
C THR A 76 -15.20 1.40 -11.09
N ILE A 77 -14.26 2.22 -10.61
CA ILE A 77 -13.57 3.24 -11.38
C ILE A 77 -12.11 2.84 -11.53
N ASP A 78 -11.74 2.43 -12.75
CA ASP A 78 -10.38 2.02 -13.07
C ASP A 78 -9.70 3.05 -14.00
N PRO A 79 -8.79 3.89 -13.48
CA PRO A 79 -8.05 4.85 -14.30
C PRO A 79 -7.09 4.17 -15.30
N ASN A 80 -6.61 2.96 -15.01
CA ASN A 80 -5.69 2.23 -15.89
C ASN A 80 -6.41 1.65 -17.11
N LYS A 81 -7.69 1.30 -17.01
CA LYS A 81 -8.51 0.91 -18.18
C LYS A 81 -8.57 1.99 -19.25
N SER A 82 -8.49 3.27 -18.85
CA SER A 82 -8.48 4.41 -19.75
C SER A 82 -7.08 4.67 -20.35
N ALA A 83 -6.03 4.34 -19.60
CA ALA A 83 -4.63 4.48 -20.02
C ALA A 83 -4.15 3.34 -20.94
N ASN A 84 -4.50 2.08 -20.64
CA ASN A 84 -4.12 0.93 -21.47
C ASN A 84 -4.73 0.98 -22.89
N LYS A 85 -5.94 1.54 -23.05
CA LYS A 85 -6.53 1.73 -24.39
C LYS A 85 -5.80 2.76 -25.26
N GLN A 86 -4.93 3.57 -24.69
CA GLN A 86 -4.06 4.50 -25.43
C GLN A 86 -2.71 3.85 -25.79
N ALA A 87 -2.27 2.84 -25.03
CA ALA A 87 -1.05 2.07 -25.31
C ALA A 87 -1.26 1.02 -26.41
N ASP A 88 -2.45 0.41 -26.51
CA ASP A 88 -2.77 -0.60 -27.55
C ASP A 88 -3.11 -0.01 -28.93
N GLN A 89 -3.12 1.31 -29.08
CA GLN A 89 -3.49 2.02 -30.32
C GLN A 89 -2.33 2.81 -30.98
N GLN A 90 -1.07 2.53 -30.61
CA GLN A 90 0.11 3.12 -31.27
C GLN A 90 1.07 2.07 -31.82
#